data_AF-A0A167P8D1-F1
#
_entry.id   AF-A0A167P8D1-F1
#
_cell.length_a   1.000
_cell.length_b   1.000
_cell.length_c   1.000
_cell.angle_alpha   90.00
_cell.angle_beta   90.00
_cell.angle_gamma   90.00
#
_symmetry.space_group_name_H-M   'P 1'
#
loop_
_entity.id
_entity.type
_entity.pdbx_description
1 polymer ?
#
loop_
_entity_poly.entity_id
_entity_poly.type
_entity_poly.pdbx_seq_one_letter_code
_entity_poly.pdbx_strand_id
1 'polypeptide(L)'
;MDVDAMMADLDAPSIPQSLGFDDFGMGEVTESYAEKAARWGIEDDRADAGLQDPADLRSISFQRSKGENRRFADEVGFLLEGLKAGQALAIRRSSALQFVEKMLDNDFIRKLRAVDGIGRSWDALRQAGAGDGDHVLDGTLFLYIALITKDARNAESLLSAMDDVVSVAVHGLETRIEDDTLAGARVPKGERGLMGTLKTLLAKAELDVEDAKPSTRHLISSSLKALASLTPTPLTLPILAPIIASLLQELRPFTRRLVAFADGKPLLPHEDDDDENGATSVDLVHADNCLQVLERFTLRGNNDDYSSEAMDIVREHVDELSEHLLSLCIGCRVLMGTDEKWAASARGCLISSLRVLVNLSSGEIRWCHAILSQPAALPGAIRLIVQSDQEAMKASAIGGRESAHDVLCLGLALLTNLVEQVPEARASVRETLYNVSCAEGPECTYSCHCSKRVSALRCLVGLYVRKTEEAERYAAESEEREGAESAFVAGHCSVLLSILALNNSANFKMIVKALPGKDKRDKVDRLLTAVRDFTDAQKVAKEAFSAKSRANEAEDTDEGDEEEPLRADHVNPVEVDWKADKTKTVVAQIIQMLEELRDAA
;
A
#
# COMPACT_ATOMS: atom_id res chain seq x y z
N MET A 1 -18.12 -45.51 1.12
CA MET A 1 -19.27 -44.68 0.73
C MET A 1 -18.85 -44.02 -0.56
N ASP A 2 -19.51 -44.44 -1.63
CA ASP A 2 -19.05 -44.36 -3.02
C ASP A 2 -19.79 -43.21 -3.71
N VAL A 3 -19.04 -42.27 -4.29
CA VAL A 3 -19.54 -40.96 -4.73
C VAL A 3 -20.21 -41.03 -6.12
N ASP A 4 -20.10 -42.17 -6.80
CA ASP A 4 -20.69 -42.40 -8.13
C ASP A 4 -22.17 -42.81 -8.12
N ALA A 5 -22.81 -42.88 -6.94
CA ALA A 5 -24.21 -43.30 -6.80
C ALA A 5 -25.23 -42.15 -6.62
N MET A 6 -24.82 -40.87 -6.67
CA MET A 6 -25.71 -39.72 -6.42
C MET A 6 -26.00 -38.83 -7.66
N MET A 7 -25.58 -39.21 -8.86
CA MET A 7 -25.82 -38.43 -10.10
C MET A 7 -26.78 -39.08 -11.10
N ALA A 8 -27.65 -39.98 -10.65
CA ALA A 8 -28.72 -40.53 -11.47
C ALA A 8 -30.07 -40.06 -10.90
N ASP A 9 -30.55 -38.90 -11.35
CA ASP A 9 -31.98 -38.54 -11.44
C ASP A 9 -32.15 -37.05 -11.82
N LEU A 10 -31.93 -36.70 -13.09
CA LEU A 10 -32.53 -35.52 -13.72
C LEU A 10 -32.70 -35.77 -15.23
N ASP A 11 -33.86 -36.31 -15.60
CA ASP A 11 -34.28 -36.48 -16.99
C ASP A 11 -34.63 -35.12 -17.64
N ALA A 12 -34.16 -34.94 -18.88
CA ALA A 12 -34.45 -33.78 -19.72
C ALA A 12 -35.88 -33.86 -20.33
N PRO A 13 -36.62 -32.74 -20.43
CA PRO A 13 -37.95 -32.76 -21.03
C PRO A 13 -37.87 -32.90 -22.56
N SER A 14 -38.48 -33.98 -23.05
CA SER A 14 -38.70 -34.30 -24.45
C SER A 14 -39.69 -33.34 -25.14
N ILE A 15 -39.27 -32.76 -26.27
CA ILE A 15 -40.11 -31.96 -27.18
C ILE A 15 -40.97 -32.93 -28.03
N PRO A 16 -42.31 -32.79 -28.07
CA PRO A 16 -43.15 -33.66 -28.90
C PRO A 16 -43.05 -33.26 -30.38
N GLN A 17 -42.81 -34.26 -31.23
CA GLN A 17 -43.04 -34.17 -32.66
C GLN A 17 -44.49 -34.54 -33.03
N SER A 18 -44.99 -33.81 -34.03
CA SER A 18 -46.14 -34.07 -34.90
C SER A 18 -47.54 -33.79 -34.34
N LEU A 19 -48.24 -32.89 -35.02
CA LEU A 19 -49.53 -33.19 -35.67
C LEU A 19 -49.74 -32.18 -36.80
N GLY A 20 -49.82 -32.70 -38.03
CA GLY A 20 -50.25 -31.93 -39.18
C GLY A 20 -51.75 -31.65 -39.10
N PHE A 21 -52.13 -30.45 -39.52
CA PHE A 21 -53.48 -30.14 -39.93
C PHE A 21 -53.36 -29.19 -41.12
N ASP A 22 -53.63 -29.75 -42.30
CA ASP A 22 -53.88 -28.99 -43.52
C ASP A 22 -55.15 -28.14 -43.38
N ASP A 23 -55.17 -27.08 -44.18
CA ASP A 23 -56.34 -26.39 -44.72
C ASP A 23 -57.01 -25.31 -43.84
N PHE A 24 -56.63 -24.04 -44.08
CA PHE A 24 -57.56 -22.92 -44.29
C PHE A 24 -56.85 -21.70 -44.93
N GLY A 25 -57.11 -21.48 -46.22
CA GLY A 25 -57.49 -20.16 -46.77
C GLY A 25 -56.45 -19.03 -46.90
N MET A 26 -55.96 -18.85 -48.13
CA MET A 26 -55.82 -17.58 -48.89
C MET A 26 -55.18 -16.36 -48.22
N GLY A 27 -54.05 -15.93 -48.78
CA GLY A 27 -53.20 -14.86 -48.27
C GLY A 27 -53.78 -13.44 -48.29
N GLU A 28 -53.41 -12.70 -47.26
CA GLU A 28 -53.29 -11.24 -47.30
C GLU A 28 -51.81 -10.88 -47.36
N VAL A 29 -51.39 -10.37 -48.52
CA VAL A 29 -50.12 -9.67 -48.68
C VAL A 29 -50.19 -8.44 -47.77
N THR A 30 -49.37 -8.42 -46.73
CA THR A 30 -49.24 -7.25 -45.86
C THR A 30 -48.56 -6.14 -46.66
N GLU A 31 -49.34 -5.15 -47.09
CA GLU A 31 -48.81 -3.91 -47.71
C GLU A 31 -47.68 -3.34 -46.85
N SER A 32 -46.52 -3.13 -47.46
CA SER A 32 -45.36 -2.51 -46.82
C SER A 32 -45.72 -1.08 -46.38
N TYR A 33 -45.11 -0.61 -45.29
CA TYR A 33 -45.29 0.76 -44.81
C TYR A 33 -44.96 1.80 -45.91
N ALA A 34 -44.03 1.46 -46.80
CA ALA A 34 -43.68 2.27 -47.97
C ALA A 34 -44.82 2.36 -49.01
N GLU A 35 -45.56 1.26 -49.23
CA GLU A 35 -46.72 1.25 -50.15
C GLU A 35 -47.89 2.04 -49.57
N LYS A 36 -48.08 2.01 -48.23
CA LYS A 36 -49.07 2.85 -47.55
C LYS A 36 -48.70 4.33 -47.63
N ALA A 37 -47.44 4.70 -47.44
CA ALA A 37 -46.99 6.09 -47.55
C ALA A 37 -47.24 6.68 -48.95
N ALA A 38 -46.94 5.92 -50.01
CA ALA A 38 -47.20 6.32 -51.39
C ALA A 38 -48.71 6.40 -51.72
N ARG A 39 -49.52 5.49 -51.17
CA ARG A 39 -50.98 5.46 -51.41
C ARG A 39 -51.75 6.61 -50.77
N TRP A 40 -51.25 7.16 -49.66
CA TRP A 40 -51.89 8.27 -48.93
C TRP A 40 -51.34 9.66 -49.27
N GLY A 41 -50.47 9.77 -50.28
CA GLY A 41 -50.00 11.06 -50.80
C GLY A 41 -49.21 11.89 -49.79
N ILE A 42 -48.51 11.23 -48.86
CA ILE A 42 -47.61 11.89 -47.90
C ILE A 42 -46.23 12.02 -48.53
N GLU A 43 -46.17 12.59 -49.73
CA GLU A 43 -44.96 13.17 -50.30
C GLU A 43 -45.16 14.68 -50.29
N ASP A 44 -45.00 15.26 -49.10
CA ASP A 44 -44.87 16.71 -48.98
C ASP A 44 -43.39 17.03 -49.16
N ASP A 45 -43.02 17.44 -50.39
CA ASP A 45 -41.68 17.79 -50.87
C ASP A 45 -41.05 19.02 -50.16
N ARG A 46 -41.33 19.26 -48.88
CA ARG A 46 -40.88 20.46 -48.15
C ARG A 46 -40.52 20.25 -46.68
N ALA A 47 -39.96 19.09 -46.32
CA ALA A 47 -39.41 18.90 -44.97
C ALA A 47 -38.05 18.17 -44.92
N ASP A 48 -37.27 18.16 -46.01
CA ASP A 48 -35.93 17.57 -46.02
C ASP A 48 -34.82 18.63 -45.93
N ALA A 49 -34.66 19.18 -44.73
CA ALA A 49 -33.43 19.85 -44.30
C ALA A 49 -33.38 19.90 -42.77
N GLY A 50 -33.06 18.79 -42.11
CA GLY A 50 -32.67 18.85 -40.69
C GLY A 50 -32.78 17.59 -39.83
N LEU A 51 -33.28 16.46 -40.35
CA LEU A 51 -33.39 15.23 -39.56
C LEU A 51 -32.85 14.02 -40.34
N GLN A 52 -31.55 14.02 -40.60
CA GLN A 52 -30.82 12.87 -41.16
C GLN A 52 -29.66 12.49 -40.24
N ASP A 53 -29.96 12.11 -39.01
CA ASP A 53 -29.07 11.18 -38.31
C ASP A 53 -29.87 10.14 -37.50
N PRO A 54 -29.94 8.88 -37.94
CA PRO A 54 -30.50 7.77 -37.18
C PRO A 54 -29.81 7.55 -35.82
N ALA A 55 -28.64 8.15 -35.59
CA ALA A 55 -27.96 8.16 -34.30
C ALA A 55 -28.67 9.02 -33.23
N ASP A 56 -29.63 9.88 -33.60
CA ASP A 56 -30.30 10.78 -32.65
C ASP A 56 -31.61 10.19 -32.06
N LEU A 57 -31.97 8.96 -32.42
CA LEU A 57 -33.00 8.17 -31.72
C LEU A 57 -32.43 7.61 -30.41
N ARG A 58 -32.11 8.51 -29.49
CA ARG A 58 -31.69 8.14 -28.13
C ARG A 58 -32.81 7.33 -27.48
N SER A 59 -32.50 6.08 -27.11
CA SER A 59 -33.42 5.17 -26.43
C SER A 59 -34.17 5.87 -25.29
N ILE A 60 -35.44 5.52 -25.09
CA ILE A 60 -36.28 6.04 -23.98
C ILE A 60 -35.54 5.92 -22.64
N SER A 61 -34.76 4.85 -22.45
CA SER A 61 -33.93 4.65 -21.27
C SER A 61 -32.85 5.74 -21.10
N PHE A 62 -32.21 6.18 -22.18
CA PHE A 62 -31.24 7.27 -22.16
C PHE A 62 -31.90 8.60 -21.76
N GLN A 63 -33.07 8.92 -22.32
CA GLN A 63 -33.79 10.14 -21.97
C GLN A 63 -34.26 10.16 -20.51
N ARG A 64 -34.69 9.00 -19.99
CA ARG A 64 -35.03 8.84 -18.57
C ARG A 64 -33.81 9.05 -17.67
N SER A 65 -32.67 8.44 -18.00
CA SER A 65 -31.41 8.63 -17.26
C SER A 65 -30.95 10.08 -17.28
N LYS A 66 -31.00 10.76 -18.43
CA LYS A 66 -30.67 12.20 -18.52
C LYS A 66 -31.60 13.06 -17.65
N GLY A 67 -32.90 12.76 -17.63
CA GLY A 67 -33.87 13.44 -16.77
C GLY A 67 -33.63 13.20 -15.28
N GLU A 68 -33.27 11.98 -14.89
CA GLU A 68 -32.89 11.63 -13.52
C GLU A 68 -31.62 12.37 -13.08
N ASN A 69 -30.57 12.36 -13.92
CA ASN A 69 -29.32 13.06 -13.65
C ASN A 69 -29.53 14.56 -13.49
N ARG A 70 -30.43 15.17 -14.29
CA ARG A 70 -30.77 16.59 -14.14
C ARG A 70 -31.47 16.87 -12.81
N ARG A 71 -32.47 16.07 -12.42
CA ARG A 71 -33.16 16.22 -11.12
C ARG A 71 -32.20 16.06 -9.96
N PHE A 72 -31.29 15.08 -10.06
CA PHE A 72 -30.24 14.87 -9.08
C PHE A 72 -29.28 16.07 -9.01
N ALA A 73 -28.85 16.61 -10.16
CA ALA A 73 -28.00 17.81 -10.20
C ALA A 73 -28.70 19.03 -9.58
N ASP A 74 -30.01 19.19 -9.78
CA ASP A 74 -30.80 20.25 -9.15
C ASP A 74 -30.89 20.06 -7.62
N GLU A 75 -31.07 18.81 -7.14
CA GLU A 75 -31.04 18.46 -5.71
C GLU A 75 -29.68 18.77 -5.08
N VAL A 76 -28.59 18.37 -5.73
CA VAL A 76 -27.22 18.71 -5.30
C VAL A 76 -27.03 20.22 -5.29
N GLY A 77 -27.48 20.92 -6.33
CA GLY A 77 -27.41 22.38 -6.40
C GLY A 77 -28.12 23.08 -5.24
N PHE A 78 -29.27 22.56 -4.81
CA PHE A 78 -29.99 23.05 -3.64
C PHE A 78 -29.21 22.81 -2.32
N LEU A 79 -28.59 21.63 -2.16
CA LEU A 79 -27.75 21.35 -0.99
C LEU A 79 -26.54 22.30 -0.93
N LEU A 80 -25.88 22.53 -2.07
CA LEU A 80 -24.72 23.41 -2.17
C LEU A 80 -25.07 24.90 -2.01
N GLU A 81 -26.32 25.31 -2.25
CA GLU A 81 -26.75 26.70 -2.02
C GLU A 81 -26.64 27.13 -0.55
N GLY A 82 -26.84 26.20 0.38
CA GLY A 82 -26.64 26.43 1.82
C GLY A 82 -25.17 26.67 2.22
N LEU A 83 -24.22 26.33 1.35
CA LEU A 83 -22.78 26.47 1.58
C LEU A 83 -22.20 27.81 1.10
N LYS A 84 -22.98 28.63 0.37
CA LYS A 84 -22.51 29.93 -0.14
C LYS A 84 -21.98 30.82 0.99
N ALA A 85 -20.87 31.51 0.76
CA ALA A 85 -20.20 32.38 1.75
C ALA A 85 -21.11 33.47 2.38
N GLY A 86 -22.17 33.89 1.66
CA GLY A 86 -23.15 34.86 2.17
C GLY A 86 -24.15 34.32 3.18
N GLN A 87 -24.21 32.99 3.39
CA GLN A 87 -25.11 32.36 4.36
C GLN A 87 -24.56 32.48 5.79
N ALA A 88 -25.47 32.48 6.77
CA ALA A 88 -25.08 32.44 8.17
C ALA A 88 -24.26 31.17 8.47
N LEU A 89 -23.23 31.28 9.31
CA LEU A 89 -22.33 30.15 9.63
C LEU A 89 -23.07 28.91 10.12
N ALA A 90 -24.13 29.08 10.91
CA ALA A 90 -24.96 27.96 11.38
C ALA A 90 -25.66 27.21 10.22
N ILE A 91 -26.09 27.94 9.18
CA ILE A 91 -26.69 27.34 7.97
C ILE A 91 -25.62 26.57 7.21
N ARG A 92 -24.45 27.18 6.98
CA ARG A 92 -23.33 26.53 6.28
C ARG A 92 -22.91 25.22 6.96
N ARG A 93 -22.71 25.24 8.29
CA ARG A 93 -22.38 24.04 9.08
C ARG A 93 -23.44 22.94 8.96
N SER A 94 -24.72 23.30 9.07
CA SER A 94 -25.83 22.33 8.95
C SER A 94 -25.93 21.74 7.54
N SER A 95 -25.81 22.58 6.51
CA SER A 95 -25.82 22.15 5.10
C SER A 95 -24.64 21.25 4.77
N ALA A 96 -23.45 21.55 5.30
CA ALA A 96 -22.27 20.70 5.08
C ALA A 96 -22.48 19.30 5.68
N LEU A 97 -22.99 19.21 6.91
CA LEU A 97 -23.28 17.93 7.56
C LEU A 97 -24.35 17.13 6.82
N GLN A 98 -25.43 17.77 6.37
CA GLN A 98 -26.46 17.11 5.56
C GLN A 98 -25.90 16.59 4.24
N PHE A 99 -25.00 17.35 3.62
CA PHE A 99 -24.36 16.95 2.37
C PHE A 99 -23.49 15.71 2.55
N VAL A 100 -22.59 15.67 3.54
CA VAL A 100 -21.78 14.48 3.79
C VAL A 100 -22.58 13.29 4.33
N GLU A 101 -23.69 13.54 5.04
CA GLU A 101 -24.64 12.48 5.42
C GLU A 101 -25.22 11.78 4.18
N LYS A 102 -25.56 12.54 3.13
CA LYS A 102 -26.00 11.97 1.84
C LYS A 102 -24.88 11.19 1.14
N MET A 103 -23.64 11.63 1.26
CA MET A 103 -22.49 10.94 0.68
C MET A 103 -22.16 9.61 1.36
N LEU A 104 -22.73 9.30 2.52
CA LEU A 104 -22.64 7.96 3.09
C LEU A 104 -23.30 6.90 2.20
N ASP A 105 -24.20 7.31 1.29
CA ASP A 105 -24.77 6.46 0.26
C ASP A 105 -23.84 6.39 -0.96
N ASN A 106 -23.29 5.21 -1.24
CA ASN A 106 -22.44 4.97 -2.40
C ASN A 106 -23.16 5.27 -3.74
N ASP A 107 -24.48 5.10 -3.81
CA ASP A 107 -25.25 5.47 -5.00
C ASP A 107 -25.31 6.98 -5.19
N PHE A 108 -25.35 7.74 -4.10
CA PHE A 108 -25.25 9.20 -4.14
C PHE A 108 -23.89 9.63 -4.67
N ILE A 109 -22.78 9.07 -4.17
CA ILE A 109 -21.43 9.39 -4.68
C ILE A 109 -21.30 9.05 -6.17
N ARG A 110 -21.80 7.87 -6.59
CA ARG A 110 -21.79 7.46 -7.99
C ARG A 110 -22.55 8.43 -8.90
N LYS A 111 -23.73 8.88 -8.47
CA LYS A 111 -24.53 9.89 -9.18
C LYS A 111 -23.84 11.26 -9.16
N LEU A 112 -23.21 11.64 -8.04
CA LEU A 112 -22.44 12.86 -7.89
C LEU A 112 -21.27 12.90 -8.87
N ARG A 113 -20.52 11.81 -9.01
CA ARG A 113 -19.46 11.68 -10.03
C ARG A 113 -20.02 11.79 -11.46
N ALA A 114 -21.14 11.12 -11.75
CA ALA A 114 -21.74 11.11 -13.09
C ALA A 114 -22.21 12.49 -13.58
N VAL A 115 -22.44 13.44 -12.67
CA VAL A 115 -22.80 14.83 -12.99
C VAL A 115 -21.64 15.80 -12.78
N ASP A 116 -20.39 15.32 -12.64
CA ASP A 116 -19.21 16.12 -12.31
C ASP A 116 -19.46 17.03 -11.08
N GLY A 117 -20.09 16.43 -10.06
CA GLY A 117 -20.48 17.10 -8.83
C GLY A 117 -19.40 17.10 -7.76
N ILE A 118 -18.37 16.25 -7.89
CA ILE A 118 -17.31 16.11 -6.88
C ILE A 118 -16.53 17.42 -6.76
N GLY A 119 -15.84 17.88 -7.82
CA GLY A 119 -15.08 19.13 -7.80
C GLY A 119 -15.94 20.35 -7.40
N ARG A 120 -17.17 20.43 -7.90
CA ARG A 120 -18.11 21.51 -7.50
C ARG A 120 -18.47 21.49 -6.01
N SER A 121 -18.56 20.31 -5.41
CA SER A 121 -18.84 20.17 -3.98
C SER A 121 -17.62 20.53 -3.14
N TRP A 122 -16.41 20.21 -3.61
CA TRP A 122 -15.15 20.68 -3.03
C TRP A 122 -15.12 22.20 -2.96
N ASP A 123 -15.34 22.87 -4.10
CA ASP A 123 -15.33 24.33 -4.19
C ASP A 123 -16.39 24.96 -3.28
N ALA A 124 -17.59 24.37 -3.20
CA ALA A 124 -18.66 24.85 -2.34
C ALA A 124 -18.29 24.73 -0.85
N LEU A 125 -17.68 23.62 -0.43
CA LEU A 125 -17.20 23.45 0.95
C LEU A 125 -16.08 24.44 1.28
N ARG A 126 -15.12 24.64 0.37
CA ARG A 126 -14.04 25.63 0.55
C ARG A 126 -14.59 27.05 0.63
N GLN A 127 -15.53 27.43 -0.25
CA GLN A 127 -16.22 28.74 -0.18
C GLN A 127 -17.05 28.90 1.11
N ALA A 128 -17.49 27.80 1.73
CA ALA A 128 -18.15 27.83 3.03
C ALA A 128 -17.20 28.15 4.18
N GLY A 129 -15.88 28.14 3.95
CA GLY A 129 -14.83 28.33 4.96
C GLY A 129 -14.32 27.02 5.58
N ALA A 130 -14.63 25.87 4.98
CA ALA A 130 -14.08 24.60 5.43
C ALA A 130 -12.61 24.52 5.06
N GLY A 131 -11.73 24.22 6.01
CA GLY A 131 -10.26 24.29 5.90
C GLY A 131 -9.66 25.60 6.44
N ASP A 132 -10.49 26.53 6.92
CA ASP A 132 -10.06 27.86 7.41
C ASP A 132 -10.18 28.01 8.94
N GLY A 133 -10.26 26.88 9.67
CA GLY A 133 -10.21 26.81 11.14
C GLY A 133 -11.57 26.62 11.83
N ASP A 134 -12.66 26.36 11.10
CA ASP A 134 -13.95 26.05 11.69
C ASP A 134 -14.07 24.55 11.97
N HIS A 135 -14.08 24.15 13.25
CA HIS A 135 -14.04 22.73 13.63
C HIS A 135 -15.11 21.85 12.97
N VAL A 136 -16.32 22.37 12.76
CA VAL A 136 -17.41 21.59 12.17
C VAL A 136 -17.22 21.50 10.65
N LEU A 137 -16.91 22.60 9.98
CA LEU A 137 -16.71 22.61 8.54
C LEU A 137 -15.43 21.85 8.15
N ASP A 138 -14.33 22.04 8.88
CA ASP A 138 -13.06 21.35 8.66
C ASP A 138 -13.23 19.84 8.84
N GLY A 139 -13.83 19.41 9.95
CA GLY A 139 -14.12 17.99 10.17
C GLY A 139 -15.08 17.41 9.11
N THR A 140 -16.02 18.21 8.61
CA THR A 140 -16.90 17.81 7.50
C THR A 140 -16.13 17.66 6.19
N LEU A 141 -15.19 18.57 5.91
CA LEU A 141 -14.33 18.52 4.73
C LEU A 141 -13.39 17.30 4.78
N PHE A 142 -12.82 17.00 5.93
CA PHE A 142 -11.97 15.81 6.09
C PHE A 142 -12.75 14.51 5.90
N LEU A 143 -13.99 14.44 6.41
CA LEU A 143 -14.90 13.33 6.11
C LEU A 143 -15.24 13.25 4.62
N TYR A 144 -15.50 14.38 3.97
CA TYR A 144 -15.75 14.45 2.52
C TYR A 144 -14.57 13.87 1.73
N ILE A 145 -13.33 14.29 2.02
CA ILE A 145 -12.13 13.76 1.36
C ILE A 145 -12.05 12.25 1.60
N ALA A 146 -12.17 11.81 2.85
CA ALA A 146 -12.09 10.39 3.20
C ALA A 146 -13.10 9.53 2.42
N LEU A 147 -14.36 9.97 2.33
CA LEU A 147 -15.42 9.28 1.59
C LEU A 147 -15.12 9.19 0.09
N ILE A 148 -14.59 10.25 -0.52
CA ILE A 148 -14.23 10.24 -1.95
C ILE A 148 -13.05 9.32 -2.21
N THR A 149 -12.02 9.39 -1.36
CA THR A 149 -10.80 8.61 -1.55
C THR A 149 -10.95 7.12 -1.29
N LYS A 150 -12.12 6.65 -0.82
CA LYS A 150 -12.44 5.22 -0.74
C LYS A 150 -12.43 4.51 -2.10
N ASP A 151 -12.77 5.22 -3.17
CA ASP A 151 -12.73 4.68 -4.53
C ASP A 151 -11.84 5.57 -5.39
N ALA A 152 -10.78 4.98 -5.91
CA ALA A 152 -9.78 5.65 -6.75
C ALA A 152 -10.39 6.48 -7.88
N ARG A 153 -11.48 6.00 -8.48
CA ARG A 153 -12.18 6.66 -9.60
C ARG A 153 -12.88 7.96 -9.20
N ASN A 154 -13.21 8.14 -7.92
CA ASN A 154 -13.81 9.38 -7.45
C ASN A 154 -12.75 10.44 -7.16
N ALA A 155 -11.56 10.00 -6.75
CA ALA A 155 -10.48 10.87 -6.36
C ALA A 155 -9.79 11.56 -7.56
N GLU A 156 -9.91 11.00 -8.77
CA GLU A 156 -9.48 11.66 -10.02
C GLU A 156 -10.10 13.06 -10.19
N SER A 157 -11.36 13.24 -9.76
CA SER A 157 -12.03 14.55 -9.82
C SER A 157 -11.44 15.61 -8.88
N LEU A 158 -10.59 15.20 -7.92
CA LEU A 158 -9.88 16.12 -7.02
C LEU A 158 -8.50 16.54 -7.57
N LEU A 159 -8.02 15.92 -8.64
CA LEU A 159 -6.69 16.21 -9.21
C LEU A 159 -6.55 17.67 -9.66
N SER A 160 -7.62 18.27 -10.18
CA SER A 160 -7.64 19.68 -10.60
C SER A 160 -7.48 20.67 -9.44
N ALA A 161 -7.76 20.24 -8.20
CA ALA A 161 -7.65 21.02 -6.99
C ALA A 161 -6.55 20.51 -6.04
N MET A 162 -5.62 19.67 -6.53
CA MET A 162 -4.65 18.95 -5.70
C MET A 162 -3.82 19.87 -4.80
N ASP A 163 -3.41 21.05 -5.30
CA ASP A 163 -2.65 22.01 -4.50
C ASP A 163 -3.42 22.51 -3.26
N ASP A 164 -4.73 22.79 -3.41
CA ASP A 164 -5.59 23.22 -2.30
C ASP A 164 -5.92 22.03 -1.39
N VAL A 165 -6.14 20.84 -1.95
CA VAL A 165 -6.30 19.59 -1.17
C VAL A 165 -5.07 19.34 -0.30
N VAL A 166 -3.87 19.47 -0.86
CA VAL A 166 -2.61 19.34 -0.13
C VAL A 166 -2.50 20.42 0.94
N SER A 167 -2.79 21.69 0.63
CA SER A 167 -2.76 22.78 1.61
C SER A 167 -3.68 22.49 2.81
N VAL A 168 -4.90 22.03 2.56
CA VAL A 168 -5.87 21.64 3.61
C VAL A 168 -5.37 20.43 4.40
N ALA A 169 -4.81 19.44 3.71
CA ALA A 169 -4.27 18.24 4.34
C ALA A 169 -3.06 18.56 5.25
N VAL A 170 -2.18 19.49 4.85
CA VAL A 170 -1.07 19.96 5.69
C VAL A 170 -1.60 20.52 7.01
N HIS A 171 -2.62 21.37 6.97
CA HIS A 171 -3.23 21.90 8.18
C HIS A 171 -3.83 20.80 9.08
N GLY A 172 -4.48 19.81 8.48
CA GLY A 172 -5.01 18.66 9.20
C GLY A 172 -3.90 17.80 9.85
N LEU A 173 -2.78 17.58 9.17
CA LEU A 173 -1.63 16.85 9.71
C LEU A 173 -0.94 17.59 10.86
N GLU A 174 -0.92 18.92 10.83
CA GLU A 174 -0.34 19.76 11.88
C GLU A 174 -1.23 19.86 13.14
N THR A 175 -2.47 19.37 13.07
CA THR A 175 -3.42 19.42 14.19
C THR A 175 -2.94 18.55 15.35
N ARG A 176 -2.68 19.18 16.50
CA ARG A 176 -2.28 18.48 17.74
C ARG A 176 -3.48 17.78 18.35
N ILE A 177 -3.24 16.65 19.01
CA ILE A 177 -4.30 15.86 19.66
C ILE A 177 -5.09 16.66 20.72
N GLU A 178 -4.43 17.61 21.39
CA GLU A 178 -5.02 18.51 22.39
C GLU A 178 -6.03 19.50 21.78
N ASP A 179 -5.84 19.83 20.51
CA ASP A 179 -6.67 20.76 19.73
C ASP A 179 -7.66 20.02 18.81
N ASP A 180 -7.49 18.70 18.64
CA ASP A 180 -8.27 17.88 17.72
C ASP A 180 -9.66 17.55 18.29
N THR A 181 -10.65 18.31 17.83
CA THR A 181 -12.05 18.13 18.25
C THR A 181 -12.64 16.78 17.87
N LEU A 182 -12.12 16.11 16.83
CA LEU A 182 -12.50 14.75 16.47
C LEU A 182 -11.94 13.76 17.49
N ALA A 183 -10.67 13.93 17.88
CA ALA A 183 -9.99 13.12 18.89
C ALA A 183 -10.45 13.39 20.34
N GLY A 184 -11.33 14.37 20.56
CA GLY A 184 -11.94 14.63 21.87
C GLY A 184 -11.56 15.96 22.52
N ALA A 185 -10.84 16.83 21.83
CA ALA A 185 -10.56 18.18 22.31
C ALA A 185 -11.84 18.97 22.61
N ARG A 186 -11.69 20.01 23.43
CA ARG A 186 -12.82 20.77 23.97
C ARG A 186 -13.55 21.54 22.87
N VAL A 187 -14.77 21.11 22.57
CA VAL A 187 -15.66 21.81 21.62
C VAL A 187 -16.39 22.99 22.29
N PRO A 188 -16.46 24.17 21.64
CA PRO A 188 -17.29 25.29 22.08
C PRO A 188 -18.74 24.89 22.34
N LYS A 189 -19.41 25.50 23.34
CA LYS A 189 -20.76 25.10 23.76
C LYS A 189 -21.78 25.09 22.61
N GLY A 190 -21.68 26.05 21.68
CA GLY A 190 -22.58 26.17 20.53
C GLY A 190 -22.37 25.13 19.43
N GLU A 191 -21.25 24.40 19.45
CA GLU A 191 -20.87 23.46 18.39
C GLU A 191 -21.02 22.00 18.80
N ARG A 192 -21.18 21.72 20.09
CA ARG A 192 -21.22 20.34 20.61
C ARG A 192 -22.25 19.44 19.93
N GLY A 193 -23.44 19.99 19.64
CA GLY A 193 -24.50 19.25 18.95
C GLY A 193 -24.07 18.83 17.54
N LEU A 194 -23.54 19.78 16.77
CA LEU A 194 -23.07 19.56 15.40
C LEU A 194 -21.86 18.61 15.37
N MET A 195 -20.91 18.77 16.29
CA MET A 195 -19.79 17.85 16.43
C MET A 195 -20.24 16.44 16.84
N GLY A 196 -21.27 16.32 17.68
CA GLY A 196 -21.90 15.04 18.02
C GLY A 196 -22.49 14.35 16.78
N THR A 197 -23.19 15.12 15.93
CA THR A 197 -23.67 14.64 14.63
C THR A 197 -22.51 14.20 13.74
N LEU A 198 -21.46 15.00 13.59
CA LEU A 198 -20.29 14.65 12.78
C LEU A 198 -19.62 13.36 13.24
N LYS A 199 -19.43 13.17 14.56
CA LYS A 199 -18.89 11.92 15.12
C LYS A 199 -19.78 10.72 14.83
N THR A 200 -21.10 10.91 14.83
CA THR A 200 -22.05 9.85 14.44
C THR A 200 -21.94 9.53 12.95
N LEU A 201 -21.76 10.54 12.09
CA LEU A 201 -21.54 10.32 10.66
C LEU A 201 -20.21 9.60 10.39
N LEU A 202 -19.14 9.95 11.11
CA LEU A 202 -17.84 9.25 11.04
C LEU A 202 -17.97 7.78 11.41
N ALA A 203 -18.70 7.45 12.48
CA ALA A 203 -18.95 6.07 12.86
C ALA A 203 -19.77 5.30 11.80
N LYS A 204 -20.71 5.97 11.12
CA LYS A 204 -21.51 5.39 10.03
C LYS A 204 -20.76 5.27 8.70
N ALA A 205 -19.69 6.04 8.53
CA ALA A 205 -18.96 6.09 7.27
C ALA A 205 -18.23 4.79 6.97
N GLU A 206 -18.11 3.87 7.93
CA GLU A 206 -17.40 2.58 7.78
C GLU A 206 -16.05 2.79 7.09
N LEU A 207 -15.37 3.89 7.43
CA LEU A 207 -13.99 4.09 7.00
C LEU A 207 -13.19 2.93 7.60
N ASP A 208 -12.18 2.41 6.89
CA ASP A 208 -11.27 1.34 7.37
C ASP A 208 -10.38 1.86 8.51
N VAL A 209 -11.03 2.29 9.58
CA VAL A 209 -10.52 2.85 10.83
C VAL A 209 -10.78 1.74 11.85
N GLU A 210 -10.24 0.55 11.60
CA GLU A 210 -10.36 -0.57 12.52
C GLU A 210 -9.76 -0.14 13.86
N ASP A 211 -10.59 -0.19 14.91
CA ASP A 211 -10.28 0.05 16.33
C ASP A 211 -9.65 1.40 16.74
N ALA A 212 -9.32 2.29 15.80
CA ALA A 212 -8.73 3.60 16.09
C ALA A 212 -9.80 4.65 16.43
N LYS A 213 -9.54 5.48 17.45
CA LYS A 213 -10.37 6.65 17.73
C LYS A 213 -10.23 7.64 16.56
N PRO A 214 -11.34 8.10 15.94
CA PRO A 214 -11.26 8.99 14.79
C PRO A 214 -10.58 10.31 15.20
N SER A 215 -9.53 10.67 14.47
CA SER A 215 -8.80 11.94 14.62
C SER A 215 -8.68 12.61 13.25
N THR A 216 -8.49 13.92 13.26
CA THR A 216 -8.24 14.71 12.04
C THR A 216 -7.04 14.16 11.28
N ARG A 217 -5.93 13.92 11.98
CA ARG A 217 -4.70 13.37 11.39
C ARG A 217 -4.92 11.99 10.77
N HIS A 218 -5.69 11.14 11.44
CA HIS A 218 -6.03 9.81 10.93
C HIS A 218 -6.80 9.91 9.60
N LEU A 219 -7.90 10.66 9.57
CA LEU A 219 -8.72 10.84 8.36
C LEU A 219 -7.90 11.37 7.18
N ILE A 220 -7.08 12.39 7.44
CA ILE A 220 -6.23 12.99 6.43
C ILE A 220 -5.18 12.00 5.94
N SER A 221 -4.48 11.31 6.84
CA SER A 221 -3.46 10.33 6.43
C SER A 221 -4.03 9.17 5.62
N SER A 222 -5.22 8.66 5.97
CA SER A 222 -5.91 7.62 5.20
C SER A 222 -6.25 8.12 3.79
N SER A 223 -6.74 9.35 3.69
CA SER A 223 -7.06 9.99 2.42
C SER A 223 -5.81 10.20 1.56
N LEU A 224 -4.72 10.71 2.15
CA LEU A 224 -3.45 10.93 1.46
C LEU A 224 -2.81 9.63 1.00
N LYS A 225 -2.88 8.55 1.78
CA LYS A 225 -2.44 7.21 1.36
C LYS A 225 -3.18 6.74 0.11
N ALA A 226 -4.50 6.91 0.10
CA ALA A 226 -5.31 6.57 -1.06
C ALA A 226 -4.93 7.42 -2.27
N LEU A 227 -4.82 8.75 -2.10
CA LEU A 227 -4.37 9.67 -3.16
C LEU A 227 -2.97 9.35 -3.68
N ALA A 228 -2.02 9.03 -2.80
CA ALA A 228 -0.65 8.66 -3.18
C ALA A 228 -0.59 7.36 -4.01
N SER A 229 -1.63 6.52 -3.91
CA SER A 229 -1.76 5.29 -4.68
C SER A 229 -2.37 5.51 -6.07
N LEU A 230 -2.90 6.71 -6.36
CA LEU A 230 -3.37 7.10 -7.69
C LEU A 230 -2.17 7.48 -8.55
N THR A 231 -1.68 6.53 -9.33
CA THR A 231 -0.69 6.78 -10.39
C THR A 231 -1.40 7.22 -11.67
N PRO A 232 -0.83 8.14 -12.48
CA PRO A 232 0.54 8.64 -12.41
C PRO A 232 0.74 9.90 -11.54
N THR A 233 -0.27 10.74 -11.34
CA THR A 233 -0.11 12.09 -10.75
C THR A 233 0.19 12.02 -9.24
N PRO A 234 1.43 12.26 -8.79
CA PRO A 234 1.76 12.17 -7.37
C PRO A 234 1.13 13.31 -6.58
N LEU A 235 1.04 13.09 -5.26
CA LEU A 235 0.99 14.19 -4.32
C LEU A 235 2.18 15.15 -4.54
N THR A 236 1.93 16.44 -4.36
CA THR A 236 2.95 17.48 -4.54
C THR A 236 3.99 17.46 -3.41
N LEU A 237 5.24 17.84 -3.69
CA LEU A 237 6.33 17.91 -2.69
C LEU A 237 5.97 18.61 -1.36
N PRO A 238 5.16 19.69 -1.31
CA PRO A 238 4.80 20.36 -0.06
C PRO A 238 4.17 19.46 1.02
N ILE A 239 3.59 18.30 0.66
CA ILE A 239 3.02 17.38 1.66
C ILE A 239 4.08 16.59 2.43
N LEU A 240 5.30 16.46 1.88
CA LEU A 240 6.29 15.50 2.35
C LEU A 240 6.83 15.85 3.74
N ALA A 241 7.23 17.11 3.95
CA ALA A 241 7.71 17.56 5.27
C ALA A 241 6.62 17.45 6.36
N PRO A 242 5.37 17.88 6.12
CA PRO A 242 4.25 17.65 7.05
C PRO A 242 3.97 16.17 7.35
N ILE A 243 4.06 15.28 6.35
CA ILE A 243 3.93 13.83 6.56
C ILE A 243 5.04 13.29 7.47
N ILE A 244 6.30 13.69 7.23
CA ILE A 244 7.43 13.28 8.07
C ILE A 244 7.26 13.83 9.49
N ALA A 245 6.87 15.10 9.64
CA ALA A 245 6.64 15.73 10.94
C ALA A 245 5.51 15.02 11.72
N SER A 246 4.40 14.72 11.06
CA SER A 246 3.26 14.00 11.66
C SER A 246 3.63 12.58 12.05
N LEU A 247 4.39 11.87 11.22
CA LEU A 247 4.93 10.55 11.53
C LEU A 247 5.84 10.61 12.77
N LEU A 248 6.81 11.52 12.79
CA LEU A 248 7.75 11.68 13.91
C LEU A 248 7.04 12.04 15.23
N GLN A 249 5.91 12.76 15.16
CA GLN A 249 5.08 13.05 16.33
C GLN A 249 4.51 11.77 16.97
N GLU A 250 4.18 10.74 16.18
CA GLU A 250 3.75 9.43 16.69
C GLU A 250 4.93 8.56 17.15
N LEU A 251 6.03 8.56 16.39
CA LEU A 251 7.14 7.64 16.65
C LEU A 251 7.99 8.02 17.88
N ARG A 252 8.06 9.31 18.23
CA ARG A 252 8.84 9.78 19.40
C ARG A 252 8.27 9.24 20.72
N PRO A 253 6.97 9.37 21.04
CA PRO A 253 6.36 8.71 22.19
C PRO A 253 6.52 7.18 22.15
N PHE A 254 6.34 6.57 20.97
CA PHE A 254 6.49 5.13 20.80
C PHE A 254 7.90 4.63 21.17
N THR A 255 8.93 5.33 20.69
CA THR A 255 10.33 5.00 20.98
C THR A 255 10.63 5.08 22.48
N ARG A 256 10.11 6.12 23.17
CA ARG A 256 10.24 6.24 24.64
C ARG A 256 9.53 5.10 25.38
N ARG A 257 8.37 4.69 24.89
CA ARG A 257 7.62 3.54 25.44
C ARG A 257 8.36 2.23 25.21
N LEU A 258 9.06 2.07 24.09
CA LEU A 258 9.92 0.89 23.86
C LEU A 258 11.10 0.82 24.85
N VAL A 259 11.70 1.97 25.17
CA VAL A 259 12.74 2.04 26.22
C VAL A 259 12.14 1.63 27.58
N ALA A 260 10.98 2.18 27.92
CA ALA A 260 10.26 1.80 29.13
C ALA A 260 9.87 0.31 29.16
N PHE A 261 9.53 -0.26 28.01
CA PHE A 261 9.24 -1.69 27.86
C PHE A 261 10.47 -2.54 28.15
N ALA A 262 11.66 -2.11 27.70
CA ALA A 262 12.90 -2.80 28.04
C ALA A 262 13.17 -2.84 29.55
N ASP A 263 12.67 -1.84 30.31
CA ASP A 263 12.71 -1.79 31.77
C ASP A 263 11.56 -2.59 32.45
N GLY A 264 10.77 -3.34 31.68
CA GLY A 264 9.70 -4.21 32.17
C GLY A 264 8.33 -3.53 32.33
N LYS A 265 8.15 -2.31 31.82
CA LYS A 265 6.82 -1.65 31.76
C LYS A 265 6.03 -2.15 30.54
N PRO A 266 4.69 -2.02 30.51
CA PRO A 266 3.93 -2.33 29.31
C PRO A 266 4.28 -1.35 28.18
N LEU A 267 4.29 -1.84 26.94
CA LEU A 267 4.63 -1.03 25.75
C LEU A 267 3.51 -0.04 25.41
N LEU A 268 2.25 -0.44 25.59
CA LEU A 268 1.07 0.43 25.46
C LEU A 268 0.33 0.48 26.80
N PRO A 269 -0.31 1.60 27.15
CA PRO A 269 -1.15 1.70 28.34
C PRO A 269 -2.34 0.75 28.24
N HIS A 270 -2.84 0.28 29.40
CA HIS A 270 -4.10 -0.47 29.43
C HIS A 270 -5.28 0.48 29.22
N GLU A 271 -6.31 0.04 28.51
CA GLU A 271 -7.45 0.91 28.14
C GLU A 271 -8.25 1.41 29.35
N ASP A 272 -8.18 0.70 30.47
CA ASP A 272 -8.86 1.05 31.73
C ASP A 272 -8.11 2.09 32.57
N ASP A 273 -6.87 2.43 32.19
CA ASP A 273 -6.17 3.56 32.79
C ASP A 273 -6.77 4.85 32.19
N ASP A 274 -7.95 5.22 32.69
CA ASP A 274 -8.60 6.50 32.42
C ASP A 274 -7.56 7.62 32.58
N ASP A 275 -7.11 8.14 31.44
CA ASP A 275 -5.95 9.00 31.22
C ASP A 275 -6.08 10.37 31.92
N GLU A 276 -6.05 10.40 33.27
CA GLU A 276 -5.83 11.65 34.01
C GLU A 276 -4.42 12.23 33.75
N ASN A 277 -3.49 11.41 33.23
CA ASN A 277 -2.11 11.80 32.96
C ASN A 277 -1.81 12.17 31.49
N GLY A 278 -2.82 12.15 30.60
CA GLY A 278 -2.65 12.61 29.21
C GLY A 278 -1.56 11.86 28.44
N ALA A 279 -1.36 10.57 28.69
CA ALA A 279 -0.31 9.80 28.04
C ALA A 279 -0.72 9.49 26.59
N THR A 280 -0.42 10.42 25.67
CA THR A 280 -0.70 10.35 24.22
C THR A 280 -0.63 8.92 23.68
N SER A 281 -1.80 8.35 23.38
CA SER A 281 -1.92 7.07 22.67
C SER A 281 -1.24 7.18 21.32
N VAL A 282 -0.45 6.18 20.94
CA VAL A 282 0.20 6.11 19.63
C VAL A 282 -0.82 5.57 18.64
N ASP A 283 -1.06 6.27 17.53
CA ASP A 283 -1.91 5.80 16.45
C ASP A 283 -1.07 5.08 15.39
N LEU A 284 -0.99 3.75 15.51
CA LEU A 284 -0.21 2.91 14.57
C LEU A 284 -0.78 2.92 13.14
N VAL A 285 -2.08 3.15 12.98
CA VAL A 285 -2.70 3.20 11.66
C VAL A 285 -2.37 4.51 10.97
N HIS A 286 -2.41 5.63 11.71
CA HIS A 286 -1.92 6.92 11.21
C HIS A 286 -0.44 6.84 10.81
N ALA A 287 0.41 6.25 11.67
CA ALA A 287 1.82 6.05 11.36
C ALA A 287 2.01 5.20 10.09
N ASP A 288 1.28 4.09 9.96
CA ASP A 288 1.28 3.24 8.76
C ASP A 288 0.88 4.02 7.50
N ASN A 289 -0.20 4.82 7.57
CA ASN A 289 -0.63 5.65 6.45
C ASN A 289 0.44 6.65 6.01
N CYS A 290 1.08 7.34 6.97
CA CYS A 290 2.20 8.24 6.68
C CYS A 290 3.40 7.51 6.06
N LEU A 291 3.71 6.30 6.52
CA LEU A 291 4.77 5.46 5.96
C LEU A 291 4.47 5.06 4.52
N GLN A 292 3.23 4.70 4.20
CA GLN A 292 2.84 4.34 2.84
C GLN A 292 2.91 5.55 1.89
N VAL A 293 2.55 6.75 2.36
CA VAL A 293 2.76 7.99 1.58
C VAL A 293 4.26 8.21 1.34
N LEU A 294 5.09 8.12 2.40
CA LEU A 294 6.54 8.28 2.31
C LEU A 294 7.18 7.21 1.40
N GLU A 295 6.67 5.98 1.42
CA GLU A 295 7.10 4.89 0.54
C GLU A 295 6.96 5.31 -0.93
N ARG A 296 5.85 5.96 -1.33
CA ARG A 296 5.66 6.42 -2.71
C ARG A 296 6.71 7.45 -3.13
N PHE A 297 7.09 8.35 -2.24
CA PHE A 297 8.17 9.33 -2.51
C PHE A 297 9.54 8.66 -2.61
N THR A 298 9.83 7.68 -1.74
CA THR A 298 11.14 6.99 -1.73
C THR A 298 11.30 5.96 -2.85
N LEU A 299 10.21 5.35 -3.34
CA LEU A 299 10.22 4.47 -4.51
C LEU A 299 10.47 5.27 -5.80
N ARG A 300 9.75 6.39 -5.98
CA ARG A 300 9.93 7.30 -7.14
C ARG A 300 11.23 8.10 -7.07
N GLY A 301 11.76 8.26 -5.86
CA GLY A 301 13.07 8.82 -5.44
C GLY A 301 14.29 8.42 -6.29
N ASN A 302 14.15 7.40 -7.15
CA ASN A 302 15.25 6.77 -7.86
C ASN A 302 15.24 6.93 -9.38
N ASN A 303 14.18 7.51 -9.96
CA ASN A 303 13.95 7.44 -11.42
C ASN A 303 13.82 8.81 -12.15
N ASP A 304 13.51 9.93 -11.48
CA ASP A 304 13.21 11.23 -12.14
C ASP A 304 13.86 12.45 -11.47
N ASP A 305 13.94 13.62 -12.10
CA ASP A 305 14.50 14.85 -11.49
C ASP A 305 13.70 15.34 -10.25
N TYR A 306 12.37 15.14 -10.24
CA TYR A 306 11.48 15.40 -9.09
C TYR A 306 11.88 14.59 -7.84
N SER A 307 12.63 13.52 -8.06
CA SER A 307 13.05 12.56 -7.05
C SER A 307 14.20 13.08 -6.17
N SER A 308 15.02 14.03 -6.69
CA SER A 308 16.14 14.60 -5.94
C SER A 308 15.66 15.49 -4.80
N GLU A 309 14.70 16.39 -5.07
CA GLU A 309 14.21 17.35 -4.07
C GLU A 309 13.42 16.64 -2.96
N ALA A 310 12.60 15.64 -3.31
CA ALA A 310 11.92 14.81 -2.32
C ALA A 310 12.93 14.12 -1.39
N MET A 311 13.99 13.54 -1.95
CA MET A 311 15.02 12.88 -1.15
C MET A 311 15.84 13.87 -0.32
N ASP A 312 16.06 15.10 -0.78
CA ASP A 312 16.72 16.14 0.03
C ASP A 312 15.93 16.44 1.30
N ILE A 313 14.61 16.63 1.19
CA ILE A 313 13.72 16.80 2.36
C ILE A 313 13.82 15.59 3.30
N VAL A 314 13.80 14.37 2.77
CA VAL A 314 13.89 13.15 3.59
C VAL A 314 15.27 13.02 4.26
N ARG A 315 16.36 13.43 3.60
CA ARG A 315 17.74 13.41 4.13
C ARG A 315 17.95 14.39 5.27
N GLU A 316 17.18 15.47 5.38
CA GLU A 316 17.22 16.38 6.53
C GLU A 316 16.85 15.67 7.84
N HIS A 317 16.09 14.58 7.75
CA HIS A 317 15.59 13.81 8.88
C HIS A 317 16.27 12.44 9.05
N VAL A 318 17.45 12.22 8.46
CA VAL A 318 18.12 10.91 8.44
C VAL A 318 18.32 10.28 9.82
N ASP A 319 18.79 11.07 10.79
CA ASP A 319 19.11 10.56 12.13
C ASP A 319 17.83 10.18 12.87
N GLU A 320 16.85 11.09 12.91
CA GLU A 320 15.57 10.87 13.58
C GLU A 320 14.77 9.73 12.96
N LEU A 321 14.64 9.69 11.62
CA LEU A 321 13.90 8.63 10.94
C LEU A 321 14.58 7.28 11.13
N SER A 322 15.90 7.18 11.02
CA SER A 322 16.60 5.90 11.21
C SER A 322 16.41 5.32 12.61
N GLU A 323 16.50 6.14 13.67
CA GLU A 323 16.27 5.74 15.05
C GLU A 323 14.82 5.30 15.29
N HIS A 324 13.88 6.15 14.87
CA HIS A 324 12.47 5.97 15.19
C HIS A 324 11.81 4.88 14.36
N LEU A 325 12.17 4.71 13.08
CA LEU A 325 11.66 3.62 12.24
C LEU A 325 12.18 2.26 12.71
N LEU A 326 13.47 2.17 13.11
CA LEU A 326 14.02 0.94 13.68
C LEU A 326 13.33 0.59 14.99
N SER A 327 13.11 1.58 15.87
CA SER A 327 12.37 1.40 17.11
C SER A 327 10.94 0.96 16.85
N LEU A 328 10.28 1.54 15.84
CA LEU A 328 8.95 1.12 15.40
C LEU A 328 8.94 -0.35 14.97
N CYS A 329 9.89 -0.78 14.14
CA CYS A 329 9.99 -2.18 13.71
C CYS A 329 10.12 -3.15 14.90
N ILE A 330 10.99 -2.81 15.87
CA ILE A 330 11.20 -3.65 17.06
C ILE A 330 9.95 -3.66 17.95
N GLY A 331 9.34 -2.50 18.19
CA GLY A 331 8.16 -2.40 19.05
C GLY A 331 6.91 -3.03 18.43
N CYS A 332 6.66 -2.85 17.13
CA CYS A 332 5.59 -3.53 16.42
C CYS A 332 5.75 -5.05 16.49
N ARG A 333 6.98 -5.56 16.38
CA ARG A 333 7.26 -6.99 16.57
C ARG A 333 6.91 -7.47 17.99
N VAL A 334 7.24 -6.69 19.01
CA VAL A 334 6.83 -6.98 20.39
C VAL A 334 5.30 -7.01 20.51
N LEU A 335 4.60 -6.00 19.98
CA LEU A 335 3.14 -5.91 20.04
C LEU A 335 2.44 -7.13 19.42
N MET A 336 2.93 -7.59 18.25
CA MET A 336 2.42 -8.79 17.60
C MET A 336 2.50 -10.05 18.48
N GLY A 337 3.47 -10.10 19.41
CA GLY A 337 3.65 -11.23 20.32
C GLY A 337 2.93 -11.09 21.66
N THR A 338 2.52 -9.87 22.04
CA THR A 338 1.94 -9.60 23.37
C THR A 338 0.44 -9.34 23.36
N ASP A 339 -0.11 -8.82 22.26
CA ASP A 339 -1.51 -8.39 22.21
C ASP A 339 -2.13 -8.65 20.83
N GLU A 340 -3.11 -9.56 20.78
CA GLU A 340 -3.82 -9.92 19.55
C GLU A 340 -4.58 -8.74 18.94
N LYS A 341 -5.05 -7.80 19.78
CA LYS A 341 -5.79 -6.62 19.31
C LYS A 341 -4.94 -5.74 18.41
N TRP A 342 -3.68 -5.51 18.80
CA TRP A 342 -2.76 -4.65 18.06
C TRP A 342 -1.99 -5.38 16.97
N ALA A 343 -2.06 -6.72 16.92
CA ALA A 343 -1.22 -7.53 16.04
C ALA A 343 -1.38 -7.18 14.57
N ALA A 344 -2.61 -6.94 14.09
CA ALA A 344 -2.87 -6.59 12.69
C ALA A 344 -2.29 -5.22 12.31
N SER A 345 -2.61 -4.17 13.09
CA SER A 345 -2.09 -2.81 12.84
C SER A 345 -0.57 -2.74 13.01
N ALA A 346 -0.01 -3.42 14.02
CA ALA A 346 1.42 -3.49 14.25
C ALA A 346 2.14 -4.18 13.10
N ARG A 347 1.56 -5.25 12.55
CA ARG A 347 2.10 -5.97 11.39
C ARG A 347 2.10 -5.11 10.12
N GLY A 348 0.99 -4.43 9.82
CA GLY A 348 0.92 -3.48 8.70
C GLY A 348 1.99 -2.39 8.82
N CYS A 349 2.05 -1.75 9.99
CA CYS A 349 3.03 -0.70 10.28
C CYS A 349 4.49 -1.18 10.21
N LEU A 350 4.77 -2.40 10.69
CA LEU A 350 6.09 -3.05 10.57
C LEU A 350 6.50 -3.23 9.10
N ILE A 351 5.60 -3.74 8.26
CA ILE A 351 5.87 -3.96 6.84
C ILE A 351 6.16 -2.63 6.15
N SER A 352 5.32 -1.61 6.35
CA SER A 352 5.52 -0.28 5.75
C SER A 352 6.82 0.38 6.23
N SER A 353 7.16 0.27 7.51
CA SER A 353 8.41 0.79 8.07
C SER A 353 9.63 0.12 7.45
N LEU A 354 9.60 -1.21 7.32
CA LEU A 354 10.66 -1.97 6.68
C LEU A 354 10.81 -1.62 5.20
N ARG A 355 9.71 -1.44 4.44
CA ARG A 355 9.76 -1.00 3.04
C ARG A 355 10.44 0.35 2.91
N VAL A 356 10.06 1.32 3.74
CA VAL A 356 10.70 2.64 3.78
C VAL A 356 12.20 2.51 4.11
N LEU A 357 12.58 1.75 5.14
CA LEU A 357 13.98 1.53 5.51
C LEU A 357 14.79 0.85 4.39
N VAL A 358 14.21 -0.14 3.70
CA VAL A 358 14.83 -0.81 2.55
C VAL A 358 15.03 0.19 1.40
N ASN A 359 14.02 1.00 1.08
CA ASN A 359 14.12 2.01 0.03
C ASN A 359 15.20 3.06 0.34
N LEU A 360 15.22 3.58 1.58
CA LEU A 360 16.17 4.60 2.02
C LEU A 360 17.61 4.06 2.09
N SER A 361 17.79 2.80 2.48
CA SER A 361 19.10 2.14 2.49
C SER A 361 19.57 1.65 1.11
N SER A 362 18.70 1.69 0.09
CA SER A 362 18.99 1.18 -1.25
C SER A 362 19.91 2.12 -2.04
N GLY A 363 21.21 1.91 -1.86
CA GLY A 363 22.26 2.65 -2.59
C GLY A 363 22.68 3.97 -1.96
N GLU A 364 22.15 4.31 -0.78
CA GLU A 364 22.58 5.49 0.00
C GLU A 364 23.32 5.07 1.29
N ILE A 365 24.65 5.23 1.29
CA ILE A 365 25.51 4.85 2.41
C ILE A 365 25.21 5.65 3.69
N ARG A 366 24.73 6.90 3.56
CA ARG A 366 24.40 7.77 4.70
C ARG A 366 23.30 7.16 5.58
N TRP A 367 22.23 6.64 4.96
CA TRP A 367 21.17 5.93 5.65
C TRP A 367 21.67 4.64 6.31
N CYS A 368 22.53 3.89 5.62
CA CYS A 368 23.11 2.67 6.19
C CYS A 368 23.94 2.97 7.46
N HIS A 369 24.76 4.02 7.44
CA HIS A 369 25.50 4.45 8.62
C HIS A 369 24.60 4.93 9.76
N ALA A 370 23.57 5.73 9.46
CA ALA A 370 22.63 6.21 10.48
C ALA A 370 21.88 5.05 11.15
N ILE A 371 21.38 4.09 10.36
CA ILE A 371 20.75 2.87 10.88
C ILE A 371 21.76 2.06 11.72
N LEU A 372 22.97 1.80 11.21
CA LEU A 372 23.99 1.02 11.92
C LEU A 372 24.55 1.71 13.17
N SER A 373 24.40 3.02 13.29
CA SER A 373 24.77 3.77 14.50
C SER A 373 23.90 3.40 15.69
N GLN A 374 22.70 2.86 15.43
CA GLN A 374 21.77 2.42 16.46
C GLN A 374 22.20 1.04 17.01
N PRO A 375 22.41 0.90 18.33
CA PRO A 375 22.86 -0.36 18.93
C PRO A 375 21.93 -1.56 18.65
N ALA A 376 20.66 -1.26 18.41
CA ALA A 376 19.62 -2.25 18.17
C ALA A 376 19.51 -2.68 16.69
N ALA A 377 20.25 -2.08 15.76
CA ALA A 377 20.05 -2.31 14.33
C ALA A 377 20.29 -3.75 13.90
N LEU A 378 21.49 -4.30 14.17
CA LEU A 378 21.81 -5.67 13.81
C LEU A 378 21.06 -6.69 14.66
N PRO A 379 20.97 -6.57 16.01
CA PRO A 379 20.15 -7.47 16.81
C PRO A 379 18.67 -7.45 16.42
N GLY A 380 18.13 -6.28 16.07
CA GLY A 380 16.75 -6.07 15.64
C GLY A 380 16.49 -6.71 14.27
N ALA A 381 17.33 -6.45 13.27
CA ALA A 381 17.20 -7.08 11.95
C ALA A 381 17.26 -8.61 12.04
N ILE A 382 18.19 -9.15 12.82
CA ILE A 382 18.31 -10.60 13.03
C ILE A 382 17.12 -11.17 13.78
N ARG A 383 16.57 -10.45 14.77
CA ARG A 383 15.32 -10.83 15.44
C ARG A 383 14.20 -10.95 14.42
N LEU A 384 13.96 -9.90 13.63
CA LEU A 384 12.88 -9.87 12.64
C LEU A 384 13.00 -11.07 11.69
N ILE A 385 14.18 -11.30 11.10
CA ILE A 385 14.43 -12.45 10.23
C ILE A 385 14.13 -13.79 10.91
N VAL A 386 14.72 -14.05 12.09
CA VAL A 386 14.61 -15.35 12.74
C VAL A 386 13.19 -15.62 13.24
N GLN A 387 12.50 -14.59 13.71
CA GLN A 387 11.17 -14.73 14.31
C GLN A 387 10.09 -14.83 13.24
N SER A 388 10.21 -14.07 12.16
CA SER A 388 9.33 -14.20 11.00
C SER A 388 9.46 -15.57 10.33
N ASP A 389 10.66 -16.16 10.28
CA ASP A 389 10.83 -17.55 9.84
C ASP A 389 10.07 -18.52 10.75
N GLN A 390 10.20 -18.38 12.07
CA GLN A 390 9.47 -19.24 13.01
C GLN A 390 7.97 -19.07 12.97
N GLU A 391 7.49 -17.84 12.78
CA GLU A 391 6.08 -17.54 12.63
C GLU A 391 5.54 -18.18 11.34
N ALA A 392 6.26 -18.05 10.23
CA ALA A 392 5.91 -18.71 8.97
C ALA A 392 5.87 -20.24 9.09
N MET A 393 6.74 -20.85 9.91
CA MET A 393 6.72 -22.29 10.18
C MET A 393 5.55 -22.73 11.08
N LYS A 394 5.08 -21.86 11.98
CA LYS A 394 3.98 -22.16 12.92
C LYS A 394 2.61 -21.85 12.34
N ALA A 395 2.52 -20.83 11.48
CA ALA A 395 1.28 -20.40 10.88
C ALA A 395 0.70 -21.52 10.00
N SER A 396 -0.59 -21.80 10.18
CA SER A 396 -1.34 -22.56 9.18
C SER A 396 -1.39 -21.77 7.87
N ALA A 397 -1.67 -22.45 6.76
CA ALA A 397 -1.74 -21.82 5.42
C ALA A 397 -2.77 -20.66 5.32
N ILE A 398 -3.63 -20.45 6.32
CA ILE A 398 -4.69 -19.46 6.29
C ILE A 398 -4.21 -18.15 6.97
N GLY A 399 -3.73 -17.21 6.16
CA GLY A 399 -3.65 -15.76 6.47
C GLY A 399 -2.44 -15.26 7.27
N GLY A 400 -1.77 -16.09 8.08
CA GLY A 400 -0.60 -15.66 8.86
C GLY A 400 0.72 -15.71 8.09
N ARG A 401 0.88 -16.73 7.24
CA ARG A 401 2.14 -17.11 6.60
C ARG A 401 2.67 -16.05 5.63
N GLU A 402 1.81 -15.46 4.80
CA GLU A 402 2.21 -14.48 3.77
C GLU A 402 2.85 -13.24 4.40
N SER A 403 2.22 -12.67 5.43
CA SER A 403 2.78 -11.49 6.11
C SER A 403 4.08 -11.77 6.88
N ALA A 404 4.23 -12.96 7.47
CA ALA A 404 5.48 -13.36 8.10
C ALA A 404 6.60 -13.51 7.04
N HIS A 405 6.25 -14.06 5.87
CA HIS A 405 7.16 -14.14 4.74
C HIS A 405 7.59 -12.75 4.24
N ASP A 406 6.68 -11.79 4.15
CA ASP A 406 7.00 -10.41 3.77
C ASP A 406 8.01 -9.76 4.73
N VAL A 407 7.78 -9.88 6.04
CA VAL A 407 8.70 -9.35 7.06
C VAL A 407 10.08 -10.04 6.97
N LEU A 408 10.11 -11.35 6.72
CA LEU A 408 11.35 -12.10 6.52
C LEU A 408 12.14 -11.57 5.31
N CYS A 409 11.48 -11.42 4.16
CA CYS A 409 12.10 -10.93 2.94
C CYS A 409 12.59 -9.47 3.09
N LEU A 410 11.79 -8.60 3.69
CA LEU A 410 12.17 -7.21 3.95
C LEU A 410 13.31 -7.10 4.98
N GLY A 411 13.31 -7.94 6.02
CA GLY A 411 14.41 -8.02 6.99
C GLY A 411 15.72 -8.47 6.33
N LEU A 412 15.66 -9.47 5.45
CA LEU A 412 16.82 -9.92 4.65
C LEU A 412 17.29 -8.82 3.69
N ALA A 413 16.38 -8.12 3.02
CA ALA A 413 16.70 -7.02 2.12
C ALA A 413 17.40 -5.86 2.87
N LEU A 414 16.85 -5.44 4.02
CA LEU A 414 17.47 -4.41 4.86
C LEU A 414 18.88 -4.83 5.28
N LEU A 415 19.03 -6.04 5.82
CA LEU A 415 20.35 -6.52 6.26
C LEU A 415 21.34 -6.60 5.10
N THR A 416 20.88 -7.01 3.91
CA THR A 416 21.68 -7.05 2.67
C THR A 416 22.18 -5.65 2.32
N ASN A 417 21.29 -4.66 2.28
CA ASN A 417 21.66 -3.26 2.01
C ASN A 417 22.72 -2.76 3.00
N LEU A 418 22.52 -3.01 4.31
CA LEU A 418 23.45 -2.55 5.35
C LEU A 418 24.86 -3.13 5.18
N VAL A 419 25.00 -4.44 4.90
CA VAL A 419 26.31 -5.10 4.80
C VAL A 419 26.97 -4.96 3.42
N GLU A 420 26.17 -4.68 2.39
CA GLU A 420 26.66 -4.34 1.06
C GLU A 420 27.29 -2.95 1.09
N GLN A 421 26.56 -1.95 1.60
CA GLN A 421 26.99 -0.55 1.60
C GLN A 421 28.04 -0.23 2.68
N VAL A 422 28.04 -0.94 3.81
CA VAL A 422 28.97 -0.70 4.93
C VAL A 422 29.75 -1.99 5.26
N PRO A 423 30.94 -2.20 4.67
CA PRO A 423 31.71 -3.44 4.84
C PRO A 423 32.05 -3.80 6.29
N GLU A 424 32.20 -2.81 7.17
CA GLU A 424 32.46 -2.99 8.61
C GLU A 424 31.32 -3.76 9.29
N ALA A 425 30.09 -3.56 8.84
CA ALA A 425 28.92 -4.24 9.37
C ALA A 425 29.00 -5.77 9.22
N ARG A 426 29.77 -6.28 8.24
CA ARG A 426 29.98 -7.72 8.04
C ARG A 426 30.62 -8.37 9.27
N ALA A 427 31.58 -7.69 9.91
CA ALA A 427 32.20 -8.18 11.14
C ALA A 427 31.22 -8.09 12.32
N SER A 428 30.48 -6.99 12.42
CA SER A 428 29.47 -6.79 13.47
C SER A 428 28.34 -7.82 13.41
N VAL A 429 27.92 -8.28 12.23
CA VAL A 429 26.95 -9.38 12.08
C VAL A 429 27.49 -10.69 12.66
N ARG A 430 28.78 -10.99 12.49
CA ARG A 430 29.39 -12.19 13.11
C ARG A 430 29.40 -12.09 14.64
N GLU A 431 29.62 -10.89 15.18
CA GLU A 431 29.74 -10.64 16.61
C GLU A 431 28.39 -10.49 17.32
N THR A 432 27.35 -10.15 16.57
CA THR A 432 25.98 -10.10 17.08
C THR A 432 25.55 -11.50 17.53
N LEU A 433 25.11 -11.61 18.78
CA LEU A 433 24.68 -12.88 19.37
C LEU A 433 23.17 -12.92 19.50
N TYR A 434 22.56 -14.03 19.10
CA TYR A 434 21.11 -14.23 19.15
C TYR A 434 20.78 -15.67 19.55
N ASN A 435 19.70 -15.85 20.33
CA ASN A 435 19.13 -17.17 20.56
C ASN A 435 17.92 -17.33 19.64
N VAL A 436 17.95 -18.36 18.79
CA VAL A 436 16.86 -18.68 17.87
C VAL A 436 15.54 -18.84 18.62
N SER A 437 15.54 -19.47 19.80
CA SER A 437 14.34 -19.66 20.63
C SER A 437 14.08 -18.52 21.63
N CYS A 438 14.53 -17.30 21.34
CA CYS A 438 14.27 -16.15 22.21
C CYS A 438 12.77 -15.87 22.31
N ALA A 439 12.25 -15.74 23.54
CA ALA A 439 10.85 -15.45 23.82
C ALA A 439 10.49 -13.95 23.74
N GLU A 440 11.40 -13.11 23.25
CA GLU A 440 11.16 -11.67 23.02
C GLU A 440 10.79 -10.86 24.27
N GLY A 441 11.19 -11.33 25.46
CA GLY A 441 10.92 -10.61 26.71
C GLY A 441 11.60 -9.23 26.77
N PRO A 442 11.15 -8.35 27.70
CA PRO A 442 11.68 -7.00 27.94
C PRO A 442 13.21 -6.87 27.89
N GLU A 443 13.92 -7.74 28.62
CA GLU A 443 15.38 -7.71 28.69
C GLU A 443 16.05 -7.96 27.34
N CYS A 444 15.36 -8.66 26.42
CA CYS A 444 15.86 -8.96 25.10
C CYS A 444 15.52 -7.88 24.07
N THR A 445 14.89 -6.75 24.43
CA THR A 445 14.35 -5.76 23.47
C THR A 445 15.40 -5.22 22.50
N TYR A 446 16.58 -4.82 22.97
CA TYR A 446 17.63 -4.24 22.11
C TYR A 446 18.77 -5.21 21.79
N SER A 447 18.97 -6.23 22.61
CA SER A 447 19.99 -7.26 22.42
C SER A 447 19.56 -8.55 23.12
N CYS A 448 19.91 -9.71 22.57
CA CYS A 448 19.49 -10.99 23.15
C CYS A 448 20.32 -11.32 24.40
N HIS A 449 19.64 -11.53 25.53
CA HIS A 449 20.24 -11.93 26.82
C HIS A 449 19.99 -13.41 27.19
N CYS A 450 19.30 -14.16 26.33
CA CYS A 450 19.00 -15.58 26.60
C CYS A 450 20.28 -16.43 26.76
N SER A 451 20.14 -17.59 27.41
CA SER A 451 21.18 -18.62 27.36
C SER A 451 21.32 -19.22 25.95
N LYS A 452 22.44 -19.90 25.64
CA LYS A 452 22.66 -20.58 24.35
C LYS A 452 22.62 -19.70 23.09
N ARG A 453 23.03 -18.43 23.21
CA ARG A 453 23.17 -17.55 22.05
C ARG A 453 24.22 -18.07 21.07
N VAL A 454 23.93 -17.94 19.79
CA VAL A 454 24.87 -18.21 18.69
C VAL A 454 25.12 -16.93 17.92
N SER A 455 26.16 -16.88 17.09
CA SER A 455 26.35 -15.73 16.21
C SER A 455 25.17 -15.60 15.23
N ALA A 456 24.78 -14.37 14.91
CA ALA A 456 23.77 -14.09 13.91
C ALA A 456 24.14 -14.70 12.55
N LEU A 457 25.43 -14.72 12.21
CA LEU A 457 25.93 -15.42 11.03
C LEU A 457 25.55 -16.92 11.03
N ARG A 458 25.59 -17.58 12.19
CA ARG A 458 25.15 -18.97 12.32
C ARG A 458 23.63 -19.11 12.23
N CYS A 459 22.86 -18.14 12.73
CA CYS A 459 21.41 -18.09 12.52
C CYS A 459 21.07 -18.02 11.03
N LEU A 460 21.74 -17.16 10.26
CA LEU A 460 21.52 -16.99 8.82
C LEU A 460 21.90 -18.24 8.02
N VAL A 461 23.02 -18.90 8.33
CA VAL A 461 23.35 -20.20 7.70
C VAL A 461 22.29 -21.25 8.04
N GLY A 462 21.82 -21.29 9.28
CA GLY A 462 20.74 -22.19 9.69
C GLY A 462 19.44 -21.93 8.92
N LEU A 463 19.08 -20.67 8.69
CA LEU A 463 17.93 -20.28 7.88
C LEU A 463 18.09 -20.73 6.43
N TYR A 464 19.23 -20.45 5.79
CA TYR A 464 19.53 -20.88 4.43
C TYR A 464 19.33 -22.39 4.27
N VAL A 465 19.95 -23.19 5.15
CA VAL A 465 19.86 -24.66 5.09
C VAL A 465 18.41 -25.13 5.22
N ARG A 466 17.66 -24.62 6.21
CA ARG A 466 16.25 -25.00 6.37
C ARG A 466 15.43 -24.64 5.13
N LYS A 467 15.60 -23.45 4.57
CA LYS A 467 14.82 -23.01 3.39
C LYS A 467 15.17 -23.78 2.12
N THR A 468 16.43 -24.19 1.96
CA THR A 468 16.82 -25.11 0.87
C THR A 468 16.14 -26.47 1.05
N GLU A 469 16.19 -27.05 2.26
CA GLU A 469 15.53 -28.34 2.54
C GLU A 469 14.00 -28.26 2.38
N GLU A 470 13.37 -27.17 2.81
CA GLU A 470 11.94 -26.92 2.61
C GLU A 470 11.58 -26.82 1.13
N ALA A 471 12.37 -26.07 0.33
CA ALA A 471 12.16 -25.95 -1.11
C ALA A 471 12.23 -27.30 -1.82
N GLU A 472 13.25 -28.11 -1.49
CA GLU A 472 13.40 -29.46 -2.05
C GLU A 472 12.24 -30.39 -1.64
N ARG A 473 11.80 -30.32 -0.38
CA ARG A 473 10.66 -31.11 0.10
C ARG A 473 9.37 -30.74 -0.62
N TYR A 474 9.05 -29.45 -0.71
CA TYR A 474 7.84 -28.99 -1.39
C TYR A 474 7.85 -29.30 -2.88
N ALA A 475 9.02 -29.22 -3.54
CA ALA A 475 9.17 -29.66 -4.92
C ALA A 475 8.88 -31.17 -5.09
N ALA A 476 9.24 -32.00 -4.12
CA ALA A 476 8.94 -33.43 -4.13
C ALA A 476 7.45 -33.74 -3.85
N GLU A 477 6.77 -32.86 -3.12
CA GLU A 477 5.34 -32.94 -2.78
C GLU A 477 4.42 -32.26 -3.81
N SER A 478 4.98 -31.69 -4.89
CA SER A 478 4.27 -30.90 -5.90
C SER A 478 3.58 -29.65 -5.36
N GLU A 479 4.08 -29.09 -4.25
CA GLU A 479 3.65 -27.81 -3.68
C GLU A 479 4.48 -26.65 -4.26
N GLU A 480 4.20 -26.31 -5.52
CA GLU A 480 5.04 -25.38 -6.30
C GLU A 480 5.17 -23.99 -5.66
N ARG A 481 4.09 -23.46 -5.06
CA ARG A 481 4.07 -22.12 -4.46
C ARG A 481 4.96 -22.05 -3.22
N GLU A 482 4.74 -22.95 -2.27
CA GLU A 482 5.50 -23.02 -1.02
C GLU A 482 6.98 -23.36 -1.29
N GLY A 483 7.24 -24.20 -2.29
CA GLY A 483 8.58 -24.49 -2.79
C GLY A 483 9.26 -23.26 -3.36
N ALA A 484 8.57 -22.49 -4.21
CA ALA A 484 9.08 -21.26 -4.79
C ALA A 484 9.36 -20.17 -3.72
N GLU A 485 8.45 -19.98 -2.75
CA GLU A 485 8.65 -19.08 -1.61
C GLU A 485 9.90 -19.46 -0.80
N SER A 486 10.09 -20.75 -0.52
CA SER A 486 11.24 -21.25 0.24
C SER A 486 12.54 -21.09 -0.55
N ALA A 487 12.53 -21.40 -1.85
CA ALA A 487 13.67 -21.21 -2.75
C ALA A 487 14.04 -19.73 -2.88
N PHE A 488 13.06 -18.83 -2.92
CA PHE A 488 13.26 -17.38 -2.98
C PHE A 488 14.01 -16.86 -1.75
N VAL A 489 13.58 -17.26 -0.55
CA VAL A 489 14.26 -16.90 0.71
C VAL A 489 15.66 -17.51 0.76
N ALA A 490 15.83 -18.77 0.34
CA ALA A 490 17.14 -19.42 0.27
C ALA A 490 18.10 -18.68 -0.67
N GLY A 491 17.60 -18.19 -1.81
CA GLY A 491 18.36 -17.36 -2.75
C GLY A 491 18.80 -16.02 -2.16
N HIS A 492 17.91 -15.30 -1.46
CA HIS A 492 18.30 -14.09 -0.74
C HIS A 492 19.34 -14.38 0.35
N CYS A 493 19.20 -15.48 1.08
CA CYS A 493 20.18 -15.89 2.07
C CYS A 493 21.53 -16.25 1.44
N SER A 494 21.56 -16.92 0.27
CA SER A 494 22.80 -17.31 -0.41
C SER A 494 23.61 -16.07 -0.83
N VAL A 495 22.94 -15.07 -1.38
CA VAL A 495 23.54 -13.77 -1.74
C VAL A 495 24.06 -13.06 -0.49
N LEU A 496 23.24 -12.92 0.56
CA LEU A 496 23.63 -12.27 1.80
C LEU A 496 24.85 -12.95 2.47
N LEU A 497 24.84 -14.28 2.57
CA LEU A 497 25.96 -15.05 3.12
C LEU A 497 27.24 -14.83 2.30
N SER A 498 27.11 -14.71 0.99
CA SER A 498 28.24 -14.46 0.10
C SER A 498 28.78 -13.03 0.25
N ILE A 499 27.92 -12.02 0.42
CA ILE A 499 28.34 -10.64 0.74
C ILE A 499 29.06 -10.60 2.10
N LEU A 500 28.54 -11.31 3.10
CA LEU A 500 29.15 -11.42 4.43
C LEU A 500 30.53 -12.11 4.40
N ALA A 501 30.76 -12.99 3.42
CA ALA A 501 32.06 -13.63 3.19
C ALA A 501 33.03 -12.75 2.37
N LEU A 502 32.50 -11.85 1.54
CA LEU A 502 33.28 -11.01 0.63
C LEU A 502 34.34 -10.21 1.37
N ASN A 503 35.60 -10.47 1.03
CA ASN A 503 36.79 -9.89 1.67
C ASN A 503 36.85 -10.07 3.20
N ASN A 504 36.18 -11.09 3.76
CA ASN A 504 36.14 -11.37 5.19
C ASN A 504 36.38 -12.87 5.48
N SER A 505 37.66 -13.24 5.57
CA SER A 505 38.07 -14.65 5.75
C SER A 505 37.55 -15.29 7.04
N ALA A 506 37.33 -14.50 8.10
CA ALA A 506 36.79 -14.99 9.36
C ALA A 506 35.32 -15.38 9.23
N ASN A 507 34.53 -14.56 8.53
CA ASN A 507 33.13 -14.88 8.21
C ASN A 507 33.06 -16.09 7.29
N PHE A 508 33.85 -16.11 6.22
CA PHE A 508 33.90 -17.24 5.28
C PHE A 508 34.17 -18.58 5.99
N LYS A 509 35.19 -18.63 6.85
CA LYS A 509 35.52 -19.84 7.64
C LYS A 509 34.33 -20.29 8.50
N MET A 510 33.59 -19.37 9.10
CA MET A 510 32.43 -19.69 9.93
C MET A 510 31.25 -20.21 9.09
N ILE A 511 30.98 -19.57 7.96
CA ILE A 511 29.92 -19.97 7.01
C ILE A 511 30.18 -21.39 6.51
N VAL A 512 31.37 -21.64 5.94
CA VAL A 512 31.73 -22.95 5.37
C VAL A 512 31.77 -24.05 6.43
N LYS A 513 32.15 -23.72 7.68
CA LYS A 513 32.08 -24.68 8.78
C LYS A 513 30.62 -25.08 9.10
N ALA A 514 29.68 -24.16 8.97
CA ALA A 514 28.27 -24.36 9.30
C ALA A 514 27.45 -24.95 8.14
N LEU A 515 27.85 -24.74 6.88
CA LEU A 515 27.16 -25.30 5.71
C LEU A 515 27.21 -26.84 5.67
N PRO A 516 26.16 -27.51 5.18
CA PRO A 516 26.14 -28.95 4.96
C PRO A 516 26.96 -29.31 3.70
N GLY A 517 27.65 -30.44 3.73
CA GLY A 517 28.48 -30.92 2.61
C GLY A 517 29.63 -31.79 3.08
N LYS A 518 30.18 -32.60 2.16
CA LYS A 518 31.21 -33.60 2.47
C LYS A 518 32.56 -32.96 2.79
N ASP A 519 32.95 -31.99 1.99
CA ASP A 519 34.22 -31.28 2.08
C ASP A 519 34.02 -29.78 1.85
N LYS A 520 35.12 -29.03 1.95
CA LYS A 520 35.09 -27.57 1.79
C LYS A 520 34.62 -27.15 0.39
N ARG A 521 35.03 -27.90 -0.64
CA ARG A 521 34.76 -27.59 -2.05
C ARG A 521 33.29 -27.79 -2.38
N ASP A 522 32.71 -28.94 -2.01
CA ASP A 522 31.27 -29.24 -2.16
C ASP A 522 30.39 -28.16 -1.52
N LYS A 523 30.76 -27.66 -0.34
CA LYS A 523 30.02 -26.59 0.34
C LYS A 523 30.05 -25.26 -0.41
N VAL A 524 31.22 -24.88 -0.94
CA VAL A 524 31.38 -23.64 -1.71
C VAL A 524 30.67 -23.77 -3.06
N ASP A 525 30.76 -24.93 -3.71
CA ASP A 525 30.08 -25.24 -4.97
C ASP A 525 28.57 -25.09 -4.85
N ARG A 526 27.96 -25.63 -3.80
CA ARG A 526 26.52 -25.48 -3.56
C ARG A 526 26.10 -24.03 -3.36
N LEU A 527 26.86 -23.27 -2.58
CA LEU A 527 26.58 -21.85 -2.37
C LEU A 527 26.71 -21.05 -3.68
N LEU A 528 27.74 -21.34 -4.48
CA LEU A 528 27.95 -20.73 -5.80
C LEU A 528 26.80 -21.04 -6.76
N THR A 529 26.36 -22.30 -6.83
CA THR A 529 25.20 -22.70 -7.65
C THR A 529 23.95 -21.95 -7.19
N ALA A 530 23.67 -21.91 -5.89
CA ALA A 530 22.50 -21.20 -5.36
C ALA A 530 22.51 -19.70 -5.69
N VAL A 531 23.67 -19.04 -5.69
CA VAL A 531 23.79 -17.63 -6.07
C VAL A 531 23.54 -17.45 -7.57
N ARG A 532 24.06 -18.33 -8.42
CA ARG A 532 23.85 -18.29 -9.88
C ARG A 532 22.39 -18.49 -10.24
N ASP A 533 21.79 -19.57 -9.76
CA ASP A 533 20.41 -19.92 -10.04
C ASP A 533 19.46 -18.78 -9.62
N PHE A 534 19.69 -18.20 -8.44
CA PHE A 534 18.89 -17.08 -7.97
C PHE A 534 19.09 -15.81 -8.81
N THR A 535 20.32 -15.51 -9.22
CA THR A 535 20.62 -14.34 -10.07
C THR A 535 19.97 -14.47 -11.44
N ASP A 536 20.02 -15.67 -12.03
CA ASP A 536 19.41 -15.97 -13.32
C ASP A 536 17.88 -15.89 -13.23
N ALA A 537 17.28 -16.44 -12.17
CA ALA A 537 15.84 -16.33 -11.90
C ALA A 537 15.40 -14.86 -11.75
N GLN A 538 16.16 -14.04 -11.02
CA GLN A 538 15.89 -12.61 -10.86
C GLN A 538 15.98 -11.84 -12.18
N LYS A 539 16.93 -12.20 -13.06
CA LYS A 539 17.04 -11.61 -14.39
C LYS A 539 15.81 -11.91 -15.24
N VAL A 540 15.39 -13.18 -15.28
CA VAL A 540 14.18 -13.61 -16.01
C VAL A 540 12.93 -12.90 -15.48
N ALA A 541 12.78 -12.79 -14.16
CA ALA A 541 11.65 -12.10 -13.54
C ALA A 541 11.60 -10.60 -13.93
N LYS A 542 12.75 -9.92 -13.93
CA LYS A 542 12.85 -8.50 -14.35
C LYS A 542 12.51 -8.31 -15.83
N GLU A 543 12.99 -9.20 -16.70
CA GLU A 543 12.70 -9.16 -18.13
C GLU A 543 11.20 -9.37 -18.38
N ALA A 544 10.57 -10.32 -17.69
CA ALA A 544 9.13 -10.56 -17.78
C ALA A 544 8.30 -9.36 -17.31
N PHE A 545 8.71 -8.72 -16.20
CA PHE A 545 8.02 -7.54 -15.67
C PHE A 545 8.13 -6.34 -16.61
N SER A 546 9.31 -6.13 -17.20
CA SER A 546 9.55 -5.04 -18.16
C SER A 546 8.73 -5.26 -19.44
N ALA A 547 8.65 -6.50 -19.94
CA ALA A 547 7.83 -6.85 -21.09
C ALA A 547 6.33 -6.61 -20.83
N LYS A 548 5.84 -6.96 -19.63
CA LYS A 548 4.44 -6.73 -19.25
C LYS A 548 4.10 -5.24 -19.14
N SER A 549 5.01 -4.43 -18.61
CA SER A 549 4.82 -2.98 -18.51
C SER A 549 4.70 -2.35 -19.90
N ARG A 550 5.56 -2.74 -20.85
CA ARG A 550 5.50 -2.27 -22.24
C ARG A 550 4.24 -2.73 -22.99
N ALA A 551 3.72 -3.92 -22.68
CA ALA A 551 2.49 -4.41 -23.29
C ALA A 551 1.26 -3.60 -22.84
N ASN A 552 1.18 -3.26 -21.54
CA ASN A 552 0.10 -2.44 -21.00
C ASN A 552 0.12 -1.02 -21.58
N GLU A 553 1.30 -0.44 -21.80
CA GLU A 553 1.43 0.90 -22.43
C GLU A 553 0.98 0.91 -23.89
N ALA A 554 1.13 -0.21 -24.61
CA ALA A 554 0.72 -0.31 -26.02
C ALA A 554 -0.80 -0.46 -26.18
N GLU A 555 -1.47 -1.17 -25.27
CA GLU A 555 -2.93 -1.35 -25.31
C GLU A 555 -3.71 -0.05 -24.99
N ASP A 556 -3.14 0.87 -24.21
CA ASP A 556 -3.74 2.18 -23.90
C ASP A 556 -3.59 3.22 -25.05
N THR A 557 -2.86 2.90 -26.13
CA THR A 557 -2.62 3.83 -27.26
C THR A 557 -3.44 3.56 -28.52
N ASP A 558 -4.30 2.53 -28.56
CA ASP A 558 -5.02 2.12 -29.78
C ASP A 558 -6.54 2.42 -29.77
N GLU A 559 -7.05 3.16 -28.78
CA GLU A 559 -8.45 3.60 -28.73
C GLU A 559 -8.59 5.13 -28.67
N GLY A 560 -8.49 5.78 -29.85
CA GLY A 560 -9.09 7.10 -30.10
C GLY A 560 -8.11 8.26 -30.29
N ASP A 561 -7.82 8.59 -31.56
CA ASP A 561 -8.11 9.90 -32.17
C ASP A 561 -7.30 10.10 -33.46
N GLU A 562 -7.99 10.00 -34.60
CA GLU A 562 -7.51 10.55 -35.88
C GLU A 562 -7.67 12.08 -35.86
N GLU A 563 -6.76 12.81 -35.21
CA GLU A 563 -6.61 14.27 -35.42
C GLU A 563 -5.15 14.69 -35.71
N GLU A 564 -5.01 15.73 -36.53
CA GLU A 564 -3.83 16.20 -37.28
C GLU A 564 -2.50 16.42 -36.50
N PRO A 565 -1.34 16.33 -37.18
CA PRO A 565 -0.03 16.35 -36.54
C PRO A 565 0.45 17.78 -36.24
N LEU A 566 0.37 18.20 -34.98
CA LEU A 566 1.17 19.31 -34.45
C LEU A 566 2.42 18.76 -33.75
N ARG A 567 3.57 19.18 -34.26
CA ARG A 567 4.92 18.88 -33.77
C ARG A 567 5.04 19.11 -32.25
N ALA A 568 5.09 18.01 -31.49
CA ALA A 568 5.66 17.99 -30.16
C ALA A 568 7.04 17.33 -30.24
N ASP A 569 8.06 18.00 -29.71
CA ASP A 569 9.42 17.52 -29.65
C ASP A 569 9.49 16.21 -28.84
N HIS A 570 10.06 15.18 -29.47
CA HIS A 570 10.34 13.88 -28.86
C HIS A 570 11.22 14.04 -27.61
N VAL A 571 10.61 13.90 -26.43
CA VAL A 571 11.33 13.56 -25.22
C VAL A 571 11.59 12.05 -25.30
N ASN A 572 12.83 11.68 -25.63
CA ASN A 572 13.27 10.29 -25.51
C ASN A 572 13.16 9.85 -24.05
N PRO A 573 12.58 8.67 -23.75
CA PRO A 573 12.68 8.08 -22.42
C PRO A 573 14.15 7.70 -22.21
N VAL A 574 14.86 8.48 -21.39
CA VAL A 574 16.19 8.13 -20.94
C VAL A 574 16.02 7.11 -19.81
N GLU A 575 16.01 5.81 -20.15
CA GLU A 575 16.19 4.73 -19.18
C GLU A 575 17.59 4.87 -18.54
N VAL A 576 17.69 5.50 -17.35
CA VAL A 576 18.97 5.65 -16.64
C VAL A 576 19.27 4.35 -15.84
N ASP A 577 19.97 3.42 -16.48
CA ASP A 577 20.35 2.04 -16.04
C ASP A 577 21.41 1.95 -14.89
N TRP A 578 21.64 3.01 -14.11
CA TRP A 578 22.83 3.10 -13.24
C TRP A 578 22.79 2.19 -11.99
N LYS A 579 21.60 1.84 -11.47
CA LYS A 579 21.46 0.92 -10.32
C LYS A 579 21.65 -0.54 -10.70
N ALA A 580 21.24 -0.93 -11.91
CA ALA A 580 21.47 -2.29 -12.39
C ALA A 580 22.97 -2.59 -12.48
N ASP A 581 23.78 -1.61 -12.85
CA ASP A 581 25.23 -1.78 -12.97
C ASP A 581 25.95 -1.98 -11.63
N LYS A 582 25.52 -1.33 -10.54
CA LYS A 582 26.10 -1.57 -9.20
C LYS A 582 25.80 -2.97 -8.69
N THR A 583 24.54 -3.42 -8.75
CA THR A 583 24.17 -4.77 -8.30
C THR A 583 24.82 -5.85 -9.17
N LYS A 584 24.88 -5.65 -10.50
CA LYS A 584 25.65 -6.52 -11.42
C LYS A 584 27.11 -6.63 -10.98
N THR A 585 27.72 -5.51 -10.57
CA THR A 585 29.12 -5.48 -10.13
C THR A 585 29.33 -6.28 -8.84
N VAL A 586 28.47 -6.12 -7.83
CA VAL A 586 28.59 -6.85 -6.56
C VAL A 586 28.38 -8.36 -6.75
N VAL A 587 27.37 -8.76 -7.53
CA VAL A 587 27.12 -10.18 -7.82
C VAL A 587 28.27 -10.81 -8.61
N ALA A 588 28.84 -10.10 -9.57
CA ALA A 588 30.03 -10.56 -10.30
C ALA A 588 31.23 -10.78 -9.36
N GLN A 589 31.48 -9.84 -8.44
CA GLN A 589 32.54 -9.97 -7.43
C GLN A 589 32.30 -11.16 -6.50
N ILE A 590 31.05 -11.41 -6.10
CA ILE A 590 30.68 -12.58 -5.30
C ILE A 590 30.99 -13.86 -6.03
N ILE A 591 30.55 -13.99 -7.28
CA ILE A 591 30.75 -15.19 -8.11
C ILE A 591 32.25 -15.44 -8.27
N GLN A 592 33.02 -14.41 -8.65
CA GLN A 592 34.47 -14.52 -8.82
C GLN A 592 35.16 -15.00 -7.52
N MET A 593 34.84 -14.38 -6.38
CA MET A 593 35.40 -14.78 -5.09
C MET A 593 35.07 -16.25 -4.76
N LEU A 594 33.83 -16.69 -4.97
CA LEU A 594 33.43 -18.07 -4.69
C LEU A 594 34.14 -19.07 -5.61
N GLU A 595 34.37 -18.72 -6.87
CA GLU A 595 35.16 -19.53 -7.81
C GLU A 595 36.63 -19.66 -7.37
N GLU A 596 37.28 -18.56 -7.00
CA GLU A 596 38.65 -18.57 -6.50
C GLU A 596 38.77 -19.43 -5.22
N LEU A 597 37.78 -19.36 -4.34
CA LEU A 597 37.75 -20.14 -3.10
C LEU A 597 37.45 -21.63 -3.31
N ARG A 598 36.65 -21.97 -4.32
CA ARG A 598 36.41 -23.35 -4.77
C ARG A 598 37.69 -23.95 -5.33
N ASP A 599 38.39 -23.21 -6.20
CA ASP A 599 39.59 -23.71 -6.87
C ASP A 599 40.78 -23.87 -5.91
N ALA A 600 40.78 -23.11 -4.81
CA ALA A 600 41.75 -23.22 -3.72
C ALA A 600 41.39 -24.27 -2.64
N ALA A 601 40.21 -24.90 -2.70
CA ALA A 601 39.72 -25.88 -1.73
C ALA A 601 39.95 -27.32 -2.23
#